data_AF-U2IP88-F1
#
_entry.id   AF-U2IP88-F1
#
_cell.length_a   1.000
_cell.length_b   1.000
_cell.length_c   1.000
_cell.angle_alpha   90.00
_cell.angle_beta   90.00
_cell.angle_gamma   90.00
#
_symmetry.space_group_name_H-M   'P 1'
#
loop_
_entity.id
_entity.type
_entity.pdbx_description
1 polymer ?
#
loop_
_entity_poly.entity_id
_entity_poly.type
_entity_poly.pdbx_seq_one_letter_code
_entity_poly.pdbx_strand_id
1 'polypeptide(L)' 'MYGKFDDDIKTIFQSVADNSDFDIDIMETDKDHAHFLISYPPNLSVTSISKKAETREYDFRLEIS' A
#
# COMPACT_ATOMS: atom_id res chain seq x y z
N MET A 1 10.83 -18.87 5.72
CA MET A 1 9.50 -18.46 6.18
C MET A 1 9.17 -16.99 5.86
N TYR A 2 9.84 -16.37 4.86
CA TYR A 2 9.59 -14.97 4.45
C TYR A 2 8.52 -14.82 3.36
N GLY A 3 8.34 -15.83 2.49
CA GLY A 3 7.39 -15.74 1.38
C GLY A 3 5.93 -15.57 1.81
N LYS A 4 5.50 -16.25 2.88
CA LYS A 4 4.12 -16.10 3.37
C LYS A 4 3.82 -14.68 3.87
N PHE A 5 4.77 -14.03 4.51
CA PHE A 5 4.62 -12.64 4.98
C PHE A 5 4.55 -11.66 3.79
N ASP A 6 5.36 -11.90 2.76
CA ASP A 6 5.35 -11.12 1.53
C ASP A 6 4.01 -11.25 0.78
N ASP A 7 3.50 -12.48 0.65
CA ASP A 7 2.21 -12.77 0.02
C ASP A 7 1.04 -12.18 0.82
N ASP A 8 1.10 -12.24 2.15
CA ASP A 8 0.07 -11.68 3.05
C ASP A 8 0.02 -10.15 2.93
N ILE A 9 1.18 -9.47 2.90
CA ILE A 9 1.25 -8.01 2.66
C ILE A 9 0.65 -7.67 1.30
N LYS A 10 1.07 -8.37 0.24
CA LYS A 10 0.55 -8.14 -1.11
C LYS A 10 -0.97 -8.28 -1.18
N THR A 11 -1.50 -9.30 -0.53
CA THR A 11 -2.95 -9.55 -0.49
C THR A 11 -3.71 -8.44 0.24
N ILE A 12 -3.19 -7.98 1.39
CA ILE A 12 -3.81 -6.90 2.16
C ILE A 12 -3.85 -5.60 1.35
N PHE A 13 -2.72 -5.20 0.77
CA PHE A 13 -2.64 -3.95 0.01
C PHE A 13 -3.45 -4.00 -1.28
N GLN A 14 -3.48 -5.14 -1.97
CA GLN A 14 -4.37 -5.31 -3.12
C GLN A 14 -5.84 -5.16 -2.71
N SER A 15 -6.25 -5.75 -1.58
CA SER A 15 -7.61 -5.59 -1.06
C SER A 15 -7.94 -4.13 -0.71
N VAL A 16 -6.97 -3.32 -0.27
CA VAL A 16 -7.18 -1.87 -0.01
C VAL A 16 -7.39 -1.12 -1.32
N ALA A 17 -6.59 -1.42 -2.35
CA ALA A 17 -6.70 -0.83 -3.68
C ALA A 17 -8.04 -1.18 -4.34
N ASP A 18 -8.44 -2.46 -4.33
CA ASP A 18 -9.70 -2.94 -4.91
C ASP A 18 -10.95 -2.25 -4.31
N ASN A 19 -10.82 -1.70 -3.10
CA ASN A 19 -11.88 -0.97 -2.38
C ASN A 19 -11.65 0.54 -2.33
N SER A 20 -10.78 1.07 -3.19
CA SER A 20 -10.39 2.49 -3.20
C SER A 20 -10.38 3.07 -4.62
N ASP A 21 -10.31 4.39 -4.69
CA ASP A 21 -10.25 5.14 -5.95
C ASP A 21 -8.81 5.30 -6.47
N PHE A 22 -7.95 4.31 -6.23
CA PHE A 22 -6.56 4.29 -6.69
C PHE A 22 -6.14 2.85 -7.02
N ASP A 23 -5.24 2.72 -7.98
CA ASP A 23 -4.65 1.45 -8.40
C ASP A 23 -3.20 1.35 -7.92
N ILE A 24 -2.73 0.13 -7.61
CA ILE A 24 -1.33 -0.16 -7.31
C ILE A 24 -0.67 -0.74 -8.56
N ASP A 25 0.25 -0.01 -9.16
CA ASP A 25 0.96 -0.44 -10.37
C ASP A 25 2.15 -1.34 -10.04
N ILE A 26 2.86 -1.03 -8.94
CA ILE A 26 4.04 -1.77 -8.48
C ILE A 26 4.00 -1.86 -6.96
N MET A 27 4.33 -3.04 -6.44
CA MET A 27 4.52 -3.29 -5.01
C MET A 27 5.83 -4.04 -4.78
N GLU A 28 6.76 -3.40 -4.07
CA GLU A 28 8.04 -3.95 -3.68
C GLU A 28 8.15 -3.96 -2.15
N THR A 29 8.56 -5.08 -1.58
CA THR A 29 8.64 -5.28 -0.13
C THR A 29 10.10 -5.56 0.25
N ASP A 30 10.65 -4.75 1.15
CA ASP A 30 11.95 -4.98 1.78
C ASP A 30 11.74 -5.52 3.21
N LYS A 31 12.83 -5.79 3.95
CA LYS A 31 12.79 -6.40 5.28
C LYS A 31 12.03 -5.59 6.33
N ASP A 32 12.00 -4.28 6.20
CA ASP A 32 11.46 -3.34 7.20
C ASP A 32 10.47 -2.31 6.63
N HIS A 33 10.26 -2.27 5.31
CA HIS A 33 9.34 -1.33 4.66
C HIS A 33 8.85 -1.85 3.30
N ALA A 34 7.82 -1.20 2.74
CA ALA A 34 7.26 -1.53 1.44
C ALA A 34 7.10 -0.26 0.58
N HIS A 35 7.47 -0.36 -0.70
CA HIS A 35 7.35 0.68 -1.71
C HIS A 35 6.16 0.37 -2.63
N PHE A 36 5.36 1.39 -2.89
CA PHE A 36 4.19 1.30 -3.76
C PHE A 36 4.27 2.38 -4.83
N LEU A 37 4.10 1.99 -6.08
CA LEU A 37 3.76 2.91 -7.15
C LEU A 37 2.24 2.89 -7.29
N ILE A 38 1.59 4.03 -7.07
CA ILE A 38 0.14 4.15 -7.12
C ILE A 38 -0.30 5.14 -8.20
N SER A 39 -1.34 4.77 -8.91
CA SER A 39 -2.04 5.62 -9.86
C SER A 39 -3.36 6.06 -9.25
N TYR A 40 -3.61 7.37 -9.20
CA TYR A 40 -4.82 7.92 -8.60
C TYR A 40 -5.29 9.16 -9.38
N PRO A 41 -6.61 9.44 -9.40
CA PRO A 41 -7.14 10.62 -10.06
C PRO A 41 -6.69 11.89 -9.31
N PRO A 42 -6.42 13.01 -10.03
CA PRO A 42 -5.77 14.20 -9.45
C PRO A 42 -6.61 14.94 -8.40
N ASN A 43 -7.87 14.56 -8.22
CA ASN A 43 -8.77 15.08 -7.19
C ASN A 43 -8.67 14.30 -5.86
N LEU A 44 -7.94 13.19 -5.80
CA LEU A 44 -7.71 12.43 -4.58
C LEU A 44 -6.55 13.06 -3.77
N SER A 45 -6.80 13.31 -2.49
CA SER A 45 -5.71 13.72 -1.59
C SER A 45 -4.85 12.51 -1.23
N VAL A 46 -3.55 12.67 -1.44
CA VAL A 46 -2.50 11.74 -1.03
C VAL A 46 -2.63 11.29 0.44
N THR A 47 -2.98 12.21 1.34
CA THR A 47 -3.16 11.89 2.78
C THR A 47 -4.38 11.02 3.06
N SER A 48 -5.35 10.98 2.15
CA SER A 48 -6.49 10.06 2.25
C SER A 48 -6.07 8.62 1.93
N ILE A 49 -5.11 8.46 1.01
CA ILE A 49 -4.59 7.16 0.57
C ILE A 49 -3.75 6.54 1.69
N SER A 50 -2.82 7.30 2.26
CA SER A 50 -1.96 6.81 3.35
C SER A 50 -2.76 6.33 4.57
N LYS A 51 -3.80 7.07 4.97
CA LYS A 51 -4.69 6.68 6.09
C LYS A 51 -5.44 5.37 5.86
N LYS A 52 -5.79 5.06 4.60
CA LYS A 52 -6.43 3.79 4.28
C LYS A 52 -5.45 2.62 4.39
N ALA A 53 -4.20 2.84 4.00
CA ALA A 53 -3.11 1.85 4.11
C ALA A 53 -2.69 1.58 5.57
N GLU A 54 -2.80 2.57 6.46
CA GLU A 54 -2.42 2.47 7.88
C GLU A 54 -3.39 1.62 8.74
N THR A 55 -4.48 1.11 8.15
CA THR A 55 -5.54 0.45 8.92
C THR A 55 -5.19 -1.02 9.23
N ARG A 56 -4.60 -1.20 10.43
CA ARG A 56 -4.48 -2.40 11.30
C ARG A 56 -3.06 -2.98 11.44
N GLU A 57 -2.51 -2.75 12.64
CA GLU A 57 -1.33 -3.39 13.26
C GLU A 57 0.08 -3.17 12.70
N TYR A 58 0.24 -2.37 11.65
CA TYR A 58 1.56 -2.07 11.07
C TYR A 58 1.73 -0.58 10.78
N ASP A 59 2.79 0.02 11.31
CA ASP A 59 3.19 1.41 11.04
C ASP A 59 3.89 1.46 9.67
N PHE A 60 3.14 1.78 8.62
CA PHE A 60 3.66 1.91 7.26
C PHE A 60 3.85 3.41 6.93
N ARG A 61 5.11 3.86 6.86
CA ARG A 61 5.45 5.19 6.37
C ARG A 61 5.41 5.19 4.84
N LEU A 62 4.36 5.78 4.27
CA LEU A 62 4.24 5.98 2.83
C LEU A 62 5.06 7.21 2.41
N GLU A 63 6.20 7.01 1.75
CA GLU A 63 6.95 8.08 1.08
C GLU A 63 6.52 8.16 -0.39
N ILE A 64 6.07 9.33 -0.84
CA ILE A 64 5.77 9.62 -2.24
C ILE A 64 6.85 10.57 -2.73
N SER A 65 7.69 10.08 -3.65
CA SER A 65 8.79 10.81 -4.29
C SER A 65 8.32 11.63 -5.48
#